data_AF-A0A5P8LWX9-F1
#
_entry.id   AF-A0A5P8LWX9-F1
#
_cell.length_a   1.000
_cell.length_b   1.000
_cell.length_c   1.000
_cell.angle_alpha   90.00
_cell.angle_beta   90.00
_cell.angle_gamma   90.00
#
_symmetry.space_group_name_H-M   'P 1'
#
loop_
_entity.id
_entity.type
_entity.pdbx_description
1 polymer ?
#
loop_
_entity_poly.entity_id
_entity_poly.type
_entity_poly.pdbx_seq_one_letter_code
_entity_poly.pdbx_strand_id
1 'polypeptide(L)'
;MYGNTQFGADVEEVDLTPEQRQSLRRDLTHVAAGLREVLPGEFVVGSEITSGSSGPRATIAVQPPLGSVVSAGYSPTEDKVEITDDERDDLVHGLAASAALQVKQAMTDDAAPTAQ
;
A
#
# COMPACT_ATOMS: atom_id res chain seq x y z
N MET A 1 32.44 9.45 30.50
CA MET A 1 31.13 9.42 29.80
C MET A 1 31.44 9.44 28.32
N TYR A 2 31.45 8.27 27.68
CA TYR A 2 31.60 8.20 26.23
C TYR A 2 30.26 8.55 25.61
N GLY A 3 30.26 9.56 24.74
CA GLY A 3 29.09 9.98 24.00
C GLY A 3 28.59 8.87 23.11
N ASN A 4 27.28 8.62 23.15
CA ASN A 4 26.59 7.75 22.22
C ASN A 4 26.62 8.42 20.84
N THR A 5 27.65 8.13 20.03
CA THR A 5 27.59 8.37 18.59
C THR A 5 26.57 7.40 18.00
N GLN A 6 25.40 7.95 17.70
CA GLN A 6 24.35 7.30 16.94
C GLN A 6 24.87 7.09 15.52
N PHE A 7 25.56 5.96 15.29
CA PHE A 7 25.82 5.48 13.93
C PHE A 7 24.51 4.93 13.37
N GLY A 8 23.59 5.84 13.04
CA GLY A 8 22.60 5.57 12.00
C GLY A 8 23.38 5.57 10.70
N ALA A 9 23.61 4.38 10.16
CA ALA A 9 24.31 4.15 8.93
C ALA A 9 23.89 5.17 7.86
N ASP A 10 24.87 5.75 7.17
CA ASP A 10 24.75 6.27 5.81
C ASP A 10 24.19 5.15 4.92
N VAL A 11 22.88 4.92 4.99
CA VAL A 11 22.12 4.34 3.90
C VAL A 11 21.91 5.49 2.96
N GLU A 12 22.47 5.40 1.76
CA GLU A 12 22.24 6.33 0.66
C GLU A 12 20.74 6.67 0.63
N GLU A 13 20.40 7.86 1.14
CA GLU A 13 19.04 8.38 1.14
C GLU A 13 18.70 8.59 -0.33
N VAL A 14 18.10 7.58 -0.95
CA VAL A 14 17.41 7.73 -2.23
C VAL A 14 16.24 8.65 -1.94
N ASP A 15 16.49 9.95 -1.89
CA ASP A 15 15.46 10.95 -1.61
C ASP A 15 14.74 11.24 -2.92
N LEU A 16 13.46 10.89 -2.97
CA LEU A 16 12.64 11.27 -4.11
C LEU A 16 12.61 12.79 -4.20
N THR A 17 12.86 13.31 -5.41
CA THR A 17 12.63 14.73 -5.69
C THR A 17 11.16 15.09 -5.39
N PRO A 18 10.86 16.34 -5.07
CA PRO A 18 9.48 16.77 -4.84
C PRO A 18 8.56 16.47 -6.02
N GLU A 19 9.09 16.52 -7.26
CA GLU A 19 8.36 16.18 -8.49
C GLU A 19 8.03 14.68 -8.53
N GLN A 20 9.00 13.83 -8.21
CA GLN A 20 8.83 12.38 -8.11
C GLN A 20 7.80 11.99 -7.05
N ARG A 21 7.85 12.61 -5.85
CA ARG A 21 6.84 12.43 -4.80
C ARG A 21 5.45 12.86 -5.27
N GLN A 22 5.37 13.95 -6.02
CA GLN A 22 4.10 14.46 -6.55
C GLN A 22 3.51 13.51 -7.60
N SER A 23 4.35 12.95 -8.50
CA SER A 23 3.91 11.97 -9.49
C SER A 23 3.38 10.70 -8.82
N LEU A 24 4.14 10.14 -7.88
CA LEU A 24 3.74 8.96 -7.11
C LEU A 24 2.43 9.16 -6.32
N ARG A 25 2.24 10.34 -5.72
CA ARG A 25 0.97 10.67 -5.04
C ARG A 25 -0.20 10.70 -6.02
N ARG A 26 0.00 11.25 -7.21
CA ARG A 26 -1.01 11.27 -8.27
C ARG A 26 -1.34 9.84 -8.69
N ASP A 27 -0.34 9.00 -8.88
CA ASP A 27 -0.52 7.59 -9.24
C ASP A 27 -1.32 6.81 -8.19
N LEU A 28 -0.97 6.95 -6.91
CA LEU A 28 -1.72 6.34 -5.81
C LEU A 28 -3.17 6.84 -5.76
N THR A 29 -3.40 8.11 -6.07
CA THR A 29 -4.76 8.66 -6.16
C THR A 29 -5.54 8.02 -7.30
N HIS A 30 -4.90 7.77 -8.44
CA HIS A 30 -5.52 7.05 -9.56
C HIS A 30 -5.85 5.59 -9.19
N VAL A 31 -4.91 4.87 -8.56
CA VAL A 31 -5.18 3.49 -8.08
C VAL A 31 -6.31 3.48 -7.05
N ALA A 32 -6.33 4.43 -6.11
CA ALA A 32 -7.39 4.53 -5.12
C ALA A 32 -8.76 4.87 -5.74
N ALA A 33 -8.78 5.68 -6.80
CA ALA A 33 -10.00 5.95 -7.56
C ALA A 33 -10.49 4.69 -8.29
N GLY A 34 -9.61 3.98 -9.00
CA GLY A 34 -9.95 2.72 -9.68
C GLY A 34 -10.45 1.65 -8.71
N LEU A 35 -9.83 1.54 -7.53
CA LEU A 35 -10.30 0.65 -6.46
C LEU A 35 -11.72 0.97 -6.01
N ARG A 36 -12.09 2.26 -5.92
CA ARG A 36 -13.46 2.68 -5.57
C ARG A 36 -14.48 2.43 -6.69
N GLU A 37 -14.03 2.28 -7.93
CA GLU A 37 -14.90 1.93 -9.05
C GLU A 37 -15.18 0.43 -9.09
N VAL A 38 -14.20 -0.41 -8.76
CA VAL A 38 -14.34 -1.87 -8.75
C VAL A 38 -14.89 -2.43 -7.42
N LEU A 39 -14.62 -1.76 -6.29
CA LEU A 39 -15.09 -2.19 -4.98
C LEU A 39 -16.36 -1.42 -4.56
N PRO A 40 -17.28 -2.09 -3.84
CA PRO A 40 -18.41 -1.41 -3.20
C PRO A 40 -17.97 -0.30 -2.23
N GLY A 41 -18.83 0.69 -2.02
CA GLY A 41 -18.55 1.84 -1.13
C GLY A 41 -18.33 1.50 0.35
N GLU A 42 -18.49 0.24 0.75
CA GLU A 42 -18.17 -0.25 2.10
C GLU A 42 -16.67 -0.52 2.30
N PHE A 43 -15.90 -0.64 1.21
CA PHE A 43 -14.45 -0.82 1.27
C PHE A 43 -13.76 0.53 1.43
N VAL A 44 -12.92 0.65 2.46
CA VAL A 44 -12.18 1.89 2.73
C VAL A 44 -10.78 1.78 2.14
N VAL A 45 -10.42 2.71 1.25
CA VAL A 45 -9.12 2.74 0.58
C VAL A 45 -8.27 3.88 1.15
N GLY A 46 -7.03 3.57 1.53
CA GLY A 46 -6.03 4.54 2.01
C GLY A 46 -4.68 4.33 1.31
N SER A 47 -3.92 5.40 1.15
CA SER A 47 -2.58 5.35 0.58
C SER A 47 -1.62 6.20 1.42
N GLU A 48 -0.45 5.67 1.70
CA GLU A 48 0.60 6.33 2.45
C GLU A 48 1.91 6.30 1.66
N ILE A 49 2.63 7.43 1.64
CA ILE A 49 4.00 7.47 1.12
C ILE A 49 4.90 7.74 2.32
N THR A 50 5.74 6.77 2.65
CA THR A 50 6.77 6.91 3.67
C THR A 50 8.13 7.10 3.01
N SER A 51 8.96 7.94 3.61
CA SER A 51 10.37 8.10 3.23
C SER A 51 11.16 7.65 4.44
N GLY A 52 11.80 6.48 4.33
CA GLY A 52 12.56 5.89 5.42
C GLY A 52 14.02 5.70 5.02
N SER A 53 14.81 5.21 5.97
CA SER A 53 16.24 4.92 5.77
C SER A 53 16.51 3.89 4.65
N SER A 54 15.51 3.11 4.23
CA SER A 54 15.62 2.17 3.09
C SER A 54 15.12 2.75 1.76
N GLY A 55 14.90 4.07 1.70
CA GLY A 55 14.34 4.75 0.55
C GLY A 55 12.82 4.99 0.65
N PRO A 56 12.25 5.64 -0.37
CA PRO A 56 10.82 5.88 -0.50
C PRO A 56 10.04 4.57 -0.61
N ARG A 57 8.90 4.52 0.05
CA ARG A 57 7.93 3.44 -0.12
C ARG A 57 6.53 4.01 -0.17
N ALA A 58 5.83 3.70 -1.25
CA ALA A 58 4.40 3.89 -1.35
C ALA A 58 3.70 2.63 -0.85
N THR A 59 2.68 2.79 -0.04
CA THR A 59 1.83 1.69 0.42
C THR A 59 0.39 2.07 0.14
N ILE A 60 -0.35 1.16 -0.48
CA ILE A 60 -1.79 1.27 -0.63
C ILE A 60 -2.47 0.19 0.19
N ALA A 61 -3.51 0.55 0.92
CA ALA A 61 -4.24 -0.32 1.82
C ALA A 61 -5.75 -0.24 1.53
N VAL A 62 -6.41 -1.39 1.58
CA VAL A 62 -7.85 -1.55 1.43
C VAL A 62 -8.35 -2.28 2.68
N GLN A 63 -9.21 -1.61 3.43
CA GLN A 63 -9.94 -2.18 4.55
C GLN A 63 -11.31 -2.68 4.06
N PRO A 64 -11.53 -3.99 4.00
CA PRO A 64 -12.86 -4.54 3.77
C PRO A 64 -13.77 -4.33 4.99
N PRO A 65 -15.11 -4.35 4.83
CA PRO A 65 -16.04 -4.23 5.97
C PRO A 65 -15.96 -5.43 6.92
N LEU A 66 -15.55 -6.60 6.41
CA LEU A 66 -15.33 -7.81 7.17
C LEU A 66 -13.94 -8.37 6.87
N GLY A 67 -13.17 -8.64 7.92
CA GLY A 67 -11.81 -9.18 7.84
C GLY A 67 -10.70 -8.14 7.96
N SER A 68 -9.48 -8.57 7.64
CA SER A 68 -8.25 -7.79 7.84
C SER A 68 -7.94 -6.82 6.70
N VAL A 69 -7.17 -5.77 6.99
CA VAL A 69 -6.64 -4.86 5.97
C VAL A 69 -5.76 -5.62 4.99
N VAL A 70 -5.97 -5.38 3.70
CA VAL A 70 -5.09 -5.84 2.63
C VAL A 70 -4.24 -4.66 2.17
N SER A 71 -2.93 -4.82 2.13
CA SER A 71 -2.01 -3.76 1.69
C SER A 71 -1.03 -4.25 0.65
N ALA A 72 -0.72 -3.41 -0.34
CA ALA A 72 0.42 -3.61 -1.24
C ALA A 72 1.44 -2.48 -1.07
N GLY A 73 2.71 -2.86 -1.02
CA GLY A 73 3.83 -1.93 -1.02
C GLY A 73 4.43 -1.82 -2.42
N TYR A 74 4.64 -0.58 -2.87
CA TYR A 74 5.39 -0.22 -4.05
C TYR A 74 6.65 0.54 -3.60
N SER A 75 7.82 0.06 -4.04
CA SER A 75 9.10 0.69 -3.71
C SER A 75 9.63 1.35 -4.99
N PRO A 76 9.44 2.68 -5.17
CA PRO A 76 9.97 3.38 -6.33
C PRO A 76 11.49 3.36 -6.33
N THR A 77 12.08 3.20 -7.51
CA THR A 77 13.53 3.29 -7.76
C THR A 77 13.84 4.53 -8.61
N GLU A 78 15.11 4.92 -8.69
CA GLU A 78 15.53 6.10 -9.47
C GLU A 78 15.10 6.03 -10.94
N ASP A 79 15.15 4.84 -11.54
CA ASP A 79 14.71 4.59 -12.92
C ASP A 79 13.19 4.41 -13.07
N LYS A 80 12.49 4.11 -11.96
CA LYS A 80 11.06 3.74 -11.98
C LYS A 80 10.37 4.25 -10.73
N VAL A 81 10.00 5.53 -10.78
CA VAL A 81 9.23 6.20 -9.72
C VAL A 81 7.73 6.11 -9.95
N GLU A 82 7.33 6.18 -11.22
CA GLU A 82 5.92 6.25 -11.62
C GLU A 82 5.32 4.85 -11.74
N ILE A 83 4.06 4.72 -11.36
CA ILE A 83 3.28 3.50 -11.56
C ILE A 83 2.61 3.61 -12.92
N THR A 84 2.97 2.75 -13.88
CA THR A 84 2.36 2.77 -15.22
C THR A 84 0.88 2.40 -15.16
N ASP A 85 0.09 2.77 -16.18
CA ASP A 85 -1.34 2.42 -16.22
C ASP A 85 -1.57 0.90 -16.11
N ASP A 86 -0.77 0.07 -16.76
CA ASP A 86 -0.84 -1.39 -16.62
C ASP A 86 -0.60 -1.84 -15.17
N GLU A 87 0.41 -1.27 -14.50
CA GLU A 87 0.68 -1.58 -13.09
C GLU A 87 -0.43 -1.08 -12.16
N ARG A 88 -1.03 0.07 -12.47
CA ARG A 88 -2.17 0.59 -11.71
C ARG A 88 -3.35 -0.39 -11.82
N ASP A 89 -3.67 -0.85 -13.02
CA ASP A 89 -4.73 -1.83 -13.25
C ASP A 89 -4.44 -3.15 -12.53
N ASP A 90 -3.21 -3.66 -12.61
CA ASP A 90 -2.80 -4.86 -11.89
C ASP A 90 -2.94 -4.70 -10.36
N LEU A 91 -2.54 -3.53 -9.82
CA LEU A 91 -2.70 -3.23 -8.39
C LEU A 91 -4.18 -3.13 -8.00
N VAL A 92 -5.01 -2.48 -8.81
CA VAL A 92 -6.46 -2.35 -8.57
C VAL A 92 -7.08 -3.74 -8.51
N HIS A 93 -6.88 -4.56 -9.53
CA HIS A 93 -7.49 -5.90 -9.59
C HIS A 93 -6.91 -6.84 -8.54
N GLY A 94 -5.59 -6.78 -8.31
CA GLY A 94 -4.91 -7.58 -7.28
C GLY A 94 -5.40 -7.28 -5.87
N LEU A 95 -5.44 -6.01 -5.47
CA LEU A 95 -5.98 -5.63 -4.16
C LEU A 95 -7.47 -5.94 -4.05
N ALA A 96 -8.27 -5.67 -5.09
CA ALA A 96 -9.70 -5.95 -5.05
C ALA A 96 -9.98 -7.45 -4.89
N ALA A 97 -9.26 -8.30 -5.62
CA ALA A 97 -9.37 -9.75 -5.50
C ALA A 97 -8.97 -10.23 -4.10
N SER A 98 -7.85 -9.73 -3.56
CA SER A 98 -7.42 -10.04 -2.19
C SER A 98 -8.41 -9.56 -1.13
N ALA A 99 -8.97 -8.36 -1.27
CA ALA A 99 -9.96 -7.81 -0.35
C ALA A 99 -11.28 -8.60 -0.39
N ALA A 100 -11.74 -8.98 -1.59
CA ALA A 100 -12.92 -9.83 -1.75
C ALA A 100 -12.69 -11.24 -1.15
N LEU A 101 -11.50 -11.80 -1.34
CA LEU A 101 -11.11 -13.07 -0.71
C LEU A 101 -11.11 -12.95 0.82
N GLN A 102 -10.65 -11.83 1.36
CA GLN A 102 -10.63 -11.58 2.80
C GLN A 102 -12.04 -11.56 3.40
N VAL A 103 -12.99 -10.90 2.73
CA VAL A 103 -14.42 -10.92 3.15
C VAL A 103 -14.96 -12.34 3.13
N LYS A 104 -14.70 -13.10 2.05
CA LYS A 104 -15.17 -14.49 1.94
C LYS A 104 -14.60 -15.38 3.04
N GLN A 105 -13.32 -15.23 3.36
CA GLN A 105 -12.68 -15.95 4.46
C GLN A 105 -13.28 -15.55 5.81
N ALA A 106 -13.46 -14.25 6.08
CA ALA A 106 -14.05 -13.76 7.31
C ALA A 106 -15.49 -14.28 7.52
N MET A 107 -16.31 -14.32 6.47
CA MET A 107 -17.65 -14.91 6.53
C MET A 107 -17.64 -16.43 6.79
N THR A 108 -16.61 -17.13 6.33
CA THR A 108 -16.45 -18.58 6.56
C THR A 108 -15.93 -18.86 7.96
N ASP A 109 -15.02 -18.03 8.47
CA ASP A 109 -14.43 -18.13 9.80
C ASP A 109 -15.46 -17.79 10.90
N ASP A 110 -16.30 -16.77 10.68
CA ASP A 110 -17.43 -16.44 11.56
C ASP A 110 -18.47 -17.59 11.64
N ALA A 111 -18.60 -18.37 10.56
CA ALA A 111 -19.45 -19.55 10.52
C ALA A 111 -18.81 -20.81 11.12
N ALA A 112 -17.50 -20.80 11.38
CA ALA A 112 -16.85 -21.88 12.11
C ALA A 112 -17.11 -21.66 13.61
N PRO A 113 -17.88 -22.52 14.30
CA PRO A 113 -17.94 -22.44 15.74
C PRO A 113 -16.50 -22.69 16.21
N THR A 114 -15.89 -21.67 16.83
CA THR A 114 -14.69 -21.87 17.62
C THR A 114 -15.05 -22.90 18.70
N ALA A 115 -14.80 -24.17 18.40
CA ALA A 115 -14.99 -25.26 19.34
C ALA A 115 -14.01 -25.02 20.49
N GLN A 116 -14.56 -24.59 21.63
CA GLN A 116 -13.90 -24.56 22.93
C GLN A 116 -14.22 -25.84 23.69
#